data_AF-A0A9E2GGZ4-F1
#
_entry.id   AF-A0A9E2GGZ4-F1
#
_cell.length_a   1.000
_cell.length_b   1.000
_cell.length_c   1.000
_cell.angle_alpha   90.00
_cell.angle_beta   90.00
_cell.angle_gamma   90.00
#
_symmetry.space_group_name_H-M   'P 1'
#
loop_
_entity.id
_entity.type
_entity.pdbx_description
1 polymer ?
#
loop_
_entity_poly.entity_id
_entity_poly.type
_entity_poly.pdbx_seq_one_letter_code
_entity_poly.pdbx_strand_id
1 'polypeptide(L)' 'MVKVTPALASSGQETMGTSLLVLLFLGFGALIVICQLIPGLVLFCSMLKGLFGSAEKNTMPKTGAKTL' A
#
# COMPACT_ATOMS: atom_id res chain seq x y z
N MET A 1 27.76 25.98 12.85
CA MET A 1 27.35 27.01 11.88
C MET A 1 26.57 26.31 10.78
N VAL A 2 25.24 26.44 10.76
CA VAL A 2 24.39 25.79 9.75
C VAL A 2 24.34 26.69 8.52
N LYS A 3 24.82 26.18 7.39
CA LYS A 3 24.75 26.87 6.10
C LYS A 3 23.32 26.72 5.57
N VAL A 4 22.51 27.75 5.76
CA VAL A 4 21.17 27.83 5.15
C VAL A 4 21.35 28.47 3.78
N THR A 5 21.39 27.64 2.75
CA THR A 5 21.39 28.11 1.36
C THR A 5 19.94 28.40 0.97
N PRO A 6 19.56 29.63 0.62
CA PRO A 6 18.22 29.90 0.11
C PRO A 6 18.04 29.16 -1.22
N ALA A 7 16.97 28.38 -1.34
CA ALA A 7 16.58 27.77 -2.59
C ALA A 7 16.19 28.90 -3.56
N LEU A 8 16.99 29.10 -4.61
CA LEU A 8 16.65 30.01 -5.71
C LEU A 8 15.48 29.41 -6.49
N ALA A 9 14.26 29.66 -6.02
CA ALA A 9 13.07 29.55 -6.84
C ALA A 9 13.18 30.67 -7.88
N SER A 10 13.63 30.32 -9.08
CA SER A 10 13.62 31.20 -10.25
C SER A 10 12.26 31.91 -10.31
N SER A 11 12.28 33.23 -10.23
CA SER A 11 11.10 34.10 -10.37
C SER A 11 10.61 34.03 -11.82
N GLY A 12 10.00 32.92 -12.17
CA GLY A 12 9.55 32.60 -13.52
C GLY A 12 8.04 32.47 -13.54
N GLN A 13 7.39 33.63 -13.64
CA GLN A 13 6.10 33.88 -14.31
C GLN A 13 4.89 33.07 -13.87
N GLU A 14 3.84 33.80 -13.47
CA GLU A 14 2.46 33.36 -13.43
C GLU A 14 2.10 32.43 -14.63
N THR A 15 2.10 31.13 -14.39
CA THR A 15 1.39 30.19 -15.26
C THR A 15 0.28 29.60 -14.41
N MET A 16 -0.94 29.92 -14.81
CA MET A 16 -2.17 29.32 -14.35
C MET A 16 -2.14 27.83 -14.77
N GLY A 17 -1.36 27.02 -14.06
CA GLY A 17 -1.05 25.64 -14.43
C GLY A 17 -0.18 24.99 -13.37
N THR A 18 -0.62 23.83 -12.90
CA THR A 18 0.08 23.00 -11.91
C THR A 18 1.56 22.91 -12.23
N SER A 19 2.41 23.44 -11.35
CA SER A 19 3.86 23.48 -11.56
C SER A 19 4.40 22.05 -11.77
N LEU A 20 5.33 21.88 -12.71
CA LEU A 20 5.92 20.57 -13.04
C LEU A 20 6.42 19.83 -11.78
N LEU A 21 7.05 20.55 -10.84
CA LEU A 21 7.50 20.00 -9.57
C LEU A 21 6.36 19.42 -8.72
N VAL A 22 5.20 20.08 -8.70
CA VAL A 22 4.00 19.61 -7.99
C VAL A 22 3.45 18.35 -8.66
N LEU A 23 3.38 18.34 -10.00
CA LEU A 23 2.94 17.17 -10.76
C LEU A 23 3.85 15.96 -10.52
N LEU A 24 5.17 16.16 -10.53
CA LEU A 24 6.15 15.09 -10.32
C LEU A 24 6.10 14.58 -8.88
N PHE A 25 6.02 15.47 -7.89
CA PHE A 25 5.93 15.09 -6.48
C PHE A 25 4.65 14.32 -6.19
N LEU A 26 3.50 14.86 -6.59
CA LEU A 26 2.20 14.25 -6.35
C LEU A 26 2.02 12.97 -7.17
N GLY A 27 2.43 12.96 -8.45
CA GLY A 27 2.37 11.79 -9.31
C GLY A 27 3.26 10.66 -8.82
N PHE A 28 4.50 10.97 -8.40
CA PHE A 28 5.40 9.98 -7.82
C PHE A 28 4.85 9.42 -6.50
N GLY A 29 4.37 10.29 -5.61
CA GLY A 29 3.72 9.86 -4.35
C GLY A 29 2.51 8.96 -4.60
N ALA A 30 1.63 9.35 -5.54
CA ALA A 30 0.48 8.54 -5.92
C ALA A 30 0.89 7.19 -6.51
N LEU A 31 1.94 7.14 -7.34
CA LEU A 31 2.45 5.89 -7.92
C LEU A 31 2.97 4.94 -6.85
N ILE A 32 3.68 5.44 -5.83
CA ILE A 32 4.12 4.64 -4.68
C ILE A 32 2.93 4.08 -3.90
N VAL A 33 1.91 4.91 -3.66
CA VAL A 33 0.68 4.46 -2.98
C VAL A 33 -0.01 3.37 -3.79
N ILE A 34 -0.10 3.49 -5.12
CA ILE A 34 -0.70 2.45 -5.97
C ILE A 34 0.16 1.17 -5.96
N CYS A 35 1.48 1.29 -6.04
CA CYS A 35 2.39 0.15 -5.93
C CYS A 35 2.23 -0.61 -4.60
N GLN A 36 1.95 0.10 -3.49
CA GLN A 36 1.71 -0.54 -2.19
C GLN A 36 0.25 -0.96 -1.96
N LEU A 37 -0.70 -0.56 -2.80
CA LEU A 37 -2.09 -1.05 -2.71
C LEU A 37 -2.16 -2.57 -2.91
N ILE A 38 -1.31 -3.14 -3.77
CA ILE A 38 -1.25 -4.59 -3.97
C ILE A 38 -0.84 -5.33 -2.67
N PRO A 39 0.34 -5.06 -2.05
CA PRO A 39 0.70 -5.71 -0.79
C PRO A 39 -0.27 -5.38 0.35
N GLY A 40 -0.83 -4.16 0.40
CA GLY A 40 -1.86 -3.79 1.37
C GLY A 40 -3.16 -4.60 1.21
N LEU A 41 -3.63 -4.78 -0.02
CA LEU A 41 -4.83 -5.55 -0.33
C LEU A 41 -4.64 -7.05 -0.04
N VAL A 42 -3.45 -7.59 -0.32
CA VAL A 42 -3.11 -8.99 0.00
C VAL A 42 -3.16 -9.23 1.51
N LEU A 43 -2.59 -8.33 2.31
CA LEU A 43 -2.66 -8.42 3.78
C LEU A 43 -4.09 -8.25 4.29
N PHE A 44 -4.83 -7.28 3.75
CA PHE A 44 -6.23 -7.06 4.11
C PHE A 44 -7.11 -8.28 3.81
N CYS A 45 -7.00 -8.84 2.59
CA CYS A 45 -7.71 -10.06 2.22
C CYS A 45 -7.31 -11.26 3.08
N SER A 46 -6.04 -11.38 3.47
CA SER A 46 -5.57 -12.44 4.36
C SER A 46 -6.16 -12.32 5.76
N MET A 47 -6.29 -11.09 6.28
CA MET A 47 -6.96 -10.80 7.55
C MET A 47 -8.45 -11.13 7.49
N LEU A 48 -9.16 -10.72 6.42
CA LEU A 48 -10.57 -11.06 6.22
C LEU A 48 -10.76 -12.58 6.12
N LYS A 49 -9.92 -13.28 5.35
CA LYS A 49 -9.96 -14.75 5.26
C LYS A 49 -9.65 -15.43 6.59
N GLY A 50 -8.76 -14.87 7.41
CA GLY A 50 -8.48 -15.38 8.76
C GLY A 50 -9.65 -15.18 9.73
N LEU A 51 -10.34 -14.04 9.62
CA LEU A 51 -11.49 -13.72 10.44
C LEU A 51 -12.74 -14.54 10.07
N PHE A 52 -13.01 -14.70 8.77
CA PHE A 52 -14.17 -15.43 8.26
C PHE A 52 -13.92 -16.94 8.05
N GLY A 53 -12.67 -17.39 7.94
CA GLY A 53 -12.28 -18.78 7.69
C GLY A 53 -12.20 -19.67 8.94
N SER A 54 -12.44 -19.14 10.13
CA SER A 54 -12.51 -19.96 11.35
C SER A 54 -13.75 -20.86 11.44
N ALA A 55 -14.69 -20.76 10.49
CA ALA A 55 -15.92 -21.56 10.51
C ALA A 55 -15.77 -23.00 10.00
N GLU A 56 -14.72 -23.36 9.26
CA GLU A 56 -14.67 -24.67 8.57
C GLU A 56 -13.40 -25.50 8.80
N LYS A 57 -13.08 -25.77 10.08
CA LYS A 57 -12.28 -26.95 10.45
C LYS A 57 -12.66 -27.55 11.79
N ASN A 58 -13.92 -27.94 11.93
CA ASN A 58 -14.33 -28.96 12.90
C ASN A 58 -14.88 -30.21 12.18
N THR A 59 -14.33 -30.56 11.01
CA THR A 59 -14.50 -31.91 10.48
C THR A 59 -13.37 -32.77 11.03
N MET A 60 -13.73 -33.42 12.12
CA MET A 60 -12.98 -34.40 12.88
C MET A 60 -12.09 -35.29 11.97
N PRO A 61 -10.87 -35.62 12.40
CA PRO A 61 -10.10 -36.68 11.76
C PRO A 61 -10.90 -37.97 11.87
N LYS A 62 -11.35 -38.52 10.74
CA LYS A 62 -11.73 -39.93 10.65
C LYS A 62 -10.44 -40.76 10.71
N THR A 63 -9.81 -40.75 11.88
CA THR A 63 -8.78 -41.70 12.28
C THR A 63 -9.44 -43.07 12.44
N GLY A 64 -8.95 -44.03 11.66
CA GLY A 64 -8.83 -45.43 12.04
C GLY A 64 -10.12 -46.18 12.42
N ALA A 65 -10.85 -46.65 11.42
CA ALA A 65 -11.73 -47.81 11.59
C ALA A 65 -11.58 -48.75 10.39
N LYS A 66 -10.48 -49.50 10.36
CA LYS A 66 -10.48 -50.83 9.74
C LYS A 66 -9.70 -51.77 10.64
N THR A 67 -10.51 -52.38 11.51
CA THR A 67 -10.27 -53.54 12.36
C THR A 67 -9.60 -54.67 11.58
N LEU A 68 -8.75 -55.38 12.32
CA LEU A 68 -8.14 -56.68 12.03
C LEU A 68 -9.14 -57.70 11.50
#